data_AF-A0A963CBB9-F1
#
_entry.id   AF-A0A963CBB9-F1
#
_cell.length_a   1.000
_cell.length_b   1.000
_cell.length_c   1.000
_cell.angle_alpha   90.00
_cell.angle_beta   90.00
_cell.angle_gamma   90.00
#
_symmetry.space_group_name_H-M   'P 1'
#
loop_
_entity.id
_entity.type
_entity.pdbx_description
1 polymer ?
#
loop_
_entity_poly.entity_id
_entity_poly.type
_entity_poly.pdbx_seq_one_letter_code
_entity_poly.pdbx_strand_id
1 'polypeptide(L)'
;MRLAATLAALVIAGALLGGCATTGLGDNLGTDVSADGETVTLRWDGLHPMDQQLLRGYTQLFVEYQSGERLSWVREPVRSVRPAGKRALAFELPSGLGANPDGEVCLIFLVGGRTPLPVRAASDDGVDPVRFAYPEWSERLKARMAANRHVSEIERQKAELAAVESRLSRQQQQVAGLGIDDASACASAGVGRQRSAGRPHDVLDRPEHPEAARKVCLHRMRNAKALFNGIHAKRSSSNRDWARGGREDYFVLPAMLDDLADMVAQGKFPLDGIASAEVRKAQVAQYLADRKRWATNVGRNYLPPIGDADTYLTMTDAAAQSQFALVAERSANIRSDAIVVLGAALDIYDACVGDVTRQLETKLVAWQSDRRDASERQSQYRDFKAGQCRQAFELRDSLHADAERARATLAALEADAPADATDRSLGRHVLNSVTCGN
;
A
#
# COMPACT_ATOMS: atom_id res chain seq x y z
N MET A 1 9.64 86.67 62.30
CA MET A 1 10.12 87.22 63.58
C MET A 1 10.78 86.08 64.36
N ARG A 2 12.05 86.28 64.75
CA ARG A 2 12.74 85.82 65.99
C ARG A 2 12.38 84.41 66.51
N LEU A 3 13.29 83.52 66.90
CA LEU A 3 14.73 83.50 67.18
C LEU A 3 14.99 82.04 67.63
N ALA A 4 16.10 81.44 67.19
CA ALA A 4 17.12 80.77 68.01
C ALA A 4 16.66 79.99 69.28
N ALA A 5 17.12 78.76 69.51
CA ALA A 5 18.50 78.58 69.95
C ALA A 5 19.02 77.14 69.79
N THR A 6 20.33 77.14 69.56
CA THR A 6 21.27 76.05 69.31
C THR A 6 21.95 75.61 70.61
N LEU A 7 22.26 74.32 70.75
CA LEU A 7 23.37 73.73 71.53
C LEU A 7 23.50 72.28 70.99
N ALA A 8 24.46 71.93 70.12
CA ALA A 8 25.90 71.67 70.35
C ALA A 8 26.12 70.62 71.48
N ALA A 9 26.84 69.50 71.32
CA ALA A 9 27.95 69.19 70.42
C ALA A 9 28.29 67.68 70.32
N LEU A 10 29.11 67.36 69.30
CA LEU A 10 30.16 66.31 69.14
C LEU A 10 29.73 64.83 68.94
N VAL A 11 29.90 64.13 67.79
CA VAL A 11 31.07 63.84 66.88
C VAL A 11 32.06 62.89 67.60
N ILE A 12 32.46 61.66 67.18
CA ILE A 12 32.62 60.91 65.91
C ILE A 12 32.72 59.41 66.29
N ALA A 13 31.95 58.49 65.69
CA ALA A 13 32.19 57.68 64.48
C ALA A 13 32.80 56.28 64.72
N GLY A 14 32.20 55.30 64.05
CA GLY A 14 32.66 53.91 63.97
C GLY A 14 31.65 53.09 63.18
N ALA A 15 31.61 53.30 61.86
CA ALA A 15 30.82 52.51 60.94
C ALA A 15 31.23 51.03 61.00
N LEU A 16 30.26 50.12 60.89
CA LEU A 16 30.37 48.96 60.01
C LEU A 16 28.98 48.44 59.65
N LEU A 17 28.81 48.29 58.34
CA LEU A 17 27.63 47.88 57.61
C LEU A 17 27.24 46.45 58.00
N GLY A 18 26.16 46.31 58.76
CA GLY A 18 25.39 45.08 58.87
C GLY A 18 24.03 45.33 58.28
N GLY A 19 23.89 45.11 56.97
CA GLY A 19 22.58 45.08 56.32
C GLY A 19 21.73 44.04 57.04
N CYS A 20 20.62 44.49 57.61
CA CYS A 20 19.61 43.61 58.19
C CYS A 20 19.14 42.65 57.10
N ALA A 21 19.64 41.42 57.16
CA ALA A 21 18.93 40.29 56.58
C ALA A 21 17.56 40.28 57.26
N THR A 22 16.52 40.62 56.52
CA THR A 22 15.15 40.29 56.89
C THR A 22 15.02 38.78 56.77
N THR A 23 15.55 38.03 57.74
CA THR A 23 15.17 36.64 57.97
C THR A 23 13.73 36.67 58.46
N GLY A 24 12.78 36.43 57.56
CA GLY A 24 11.42 36.05 57.92
C GLY A 24 11.48 34.78 58.75
N LEU A 25 11.48 34.94 60.07
CA LEU A 25 11.35 33.87 61.04
C LEU A 25 9.86 33.58 61.20
N GLY A 26 9.46 32.35 60.82
CA GLY A 26 8.32 31.68 61.41
C GLY A 26 7.10 31.46 60.51
N ASP A 27 7.26 30.66 59.45
CA ASP A 27 6.12 29.93 58.85
C ASP A 27 6.53 28.61 58.17
N ASN A 28 7.80 28.21 58.27
CA ASN A 28 8.41 27.19 57.43
C ASN A 28 8.34 25.75 57.97
N LEU A 29 7.56 25.49 59.03
CA LEU A 29 7.27 24.16 59.61
C LEU A 29 8.51 23.24 59.83
N GLY A 30 9.70 23.80 59.99
CA GLY A 30 10.95 23.03 60.11
C GLY A 30 11.52 22.49 58.78
N THR A 31 11.05 23.01 57.65
CA THR A 31 11.51 22.71 56.29
C THR A 31 12.06 23.96 55.59
N ASP A 32 13.11 23.81 54.79
CA ASP A 32 13.68 24.88 53.95
C ASP A 32 13.80 24.34 52.53
N VAL A 33 13.09 24.98 51.61
CA VAL A 33 13.08 24.66 50.18
C VAL A 33 13.78 25.80 49.47
N SER A 34 14.92 25.51 48.86
CA SER A 34 15.63 26.49 48.06
C SER A 34 15.97 25.92 46.69
N ALA A 35 16.12 26.78 45.69
CA ALA A 35 16.57 26.42 44.37
C ALA A 35 17.87 27.12 44.01
N ASP A 36 18.70 26.44 43.24
CA ASP A 36 19.90 26.95 42.61
C ASP A 36 20.01 26.31 41.22
N GLY A 37 19.88 27.11 40.17
CA GLY A 37 19.81 26.60 38.81
C GLY A 37 18.61 25.67 38.59
N GLU A 38 18.87 24.52 37.98
CA GLU A 38 17.87 23.45 37.79
C GLU A 38 17.80 22.51 39.00
N THR A 39 18.36 22.88 40.17
CA THR A 39 18.34 22.03 41.38
C THR A 39 17.46 22.64 42.47
N VAL A 40 16.51 21.86 42.97
CA VAL A 40 15.70 22.17 44.17
C VAL A 40 16.24 21.36 45.34
N THR A 41 16.56 22.03 46.43
CA THR A 41 17.04 21.42 47.68
C THR A 41 15.97 21.53 48.75
N LEU A 42 15.56 20.38 49.29
CA LEU A 42 14.76 20.26 50.51
C LEU A 42 15.69 20.01 51.70
N ARG A 43 15.63 20.86 52.71
CA ARG A 43 16.29 20.68 54.01
C ARG A 43 15.23 20.63 55.10
N TRP A 44 15.51 19.92 56.18
CA TRP A 44 14.62 19.88 57.34
C TRP A 44 15.40 19.85 58.65
N ASP A 45 14.75 20.26 59.73
CA ASP A 45 15.34 20.23 61.07
C ASP A 45 15.25 18.83 61.71
N GLY A 46 16.00 18.61 62.80
CA GLY A 46 15.99 17.33 63.50
C GLY A 46 14.78 17.08 64.41
N LEU A 47 13.90 18.07 64.55
CA LEU A 47 12.68 17.99 65.35
C LEU A 47 11.43 17.83 64.47
N HIS A 48 11.61 17.77 63.14
CA HIS A 48 10.55 17.71 62.17
C HIS A 48 9.68 16.46 62.43
N PRO A 49 8.34 16.58 62.47
CA PRO A 49 7.45 15.44 62.78
C PRO A 49 7.64 14.23 61.87
N MET A 50 8.18 14.46 60.67
CA MET A 50 8.48 13.43 59.66
C MET A 50 9.98 13.10 59.52
N ASP A 51 10.86 13.50 60.45
CA ASP A 51 12.33 13.32 60.35
C ASP A 51 12.72 11.87 60.00
N GLN A 52 12.14 10.89 60.69
CA GLN A 52 12.39 9.46 60.44
C GLN A 52 11.96 9.00 59.04
N GLN A 53 10.93 9.61 58.45
CA GLN A 53 10.43 9.26 57.12
C GLN A 53 11.29 9.91 56.03
N LEU A 54 11.70 11.17 56.26
CA LEU A 54 12.60 11.92 55.37
C LEU A 54 14.00 11.31 55.34
N LEU A 55 14.54 10.88 56.49
CA LEU A 55 15.84 10.20 56.60
C LEU A 55 15.90 8.86 55.85
N ARG A 56 14.76 8.19 55.68
CA ARG A 56 14.67 6.93 54.92
C ARG A 56 14.73 7.14 53.40
N GLY A 57 14.73 8.39 52.92
CA GLY A 57 14.91 8.71 51.50
C GLY A 57 13.69 8.45 50.61
N TYR A 58 12.50 8.29 51.19
CA TYR A 58 11.26 8.05 50.43
C TYR A 58 10.56 9.33 49.96
N THR A 59 11.29 10.44 49.85
CA THR A 59 10.73 11.72 49.39
C THR A 59 10.91 11.84 47.89
N GLN A 60 9.82 12.11 47.19
CA GLN A 60 9.79 12.36 45.75
C GLN A 60 9.29 13.78 45.50
N LEU A 61 9.88 14.45 44.52
CA LEU A 61 9.38 15.72 43.99
C LEU A 61 8.54 15.43 42.75
N PHE A 62 7.40 16.08 42.63
CA PHE A 62 6.55 16.02 41.45
C PHE A 62 6.34 17.42 40.89
N VAL A 63 6.17 17.46 39.56
CA VAL A 63 5.74 18.62 38.81
C VAL A 63 4.24 18.46 38.51
N GLU A 64 3.45 19.49 38.80
CA GLU A 64 2.02 19.56 38.48
C GLU A 64 1.75 20.74 37.57
N TYR A 65 0.96 20.52 36.52
CA TYR A 65 0.59 21.56 35.57
C TYR A 65 -0.68 21.17 34.81
N GLN A 66 -1.40 22.16 34.30
CA GLN A 66 -2.49 21.92 33.36
C GLN A 66 -1.89 21.77 31.95
N SER A 67 -2.33 20.77 31.19
CA SER A 67 -1.93 20.63 29.79
C SER A 67 -3.09 20.97 28.87
N GLY A 68 -2.89 21.93 27.96
CA GLY A 68 -3.85 22.26 26.92
C GLY A 68 -4.06 21.12 25.92
N GLU A 69 -3.04 20.29 25.69
CA GLU A 69 -3.13 19.13 24.77
C GLU A 69 -3.96 17.99 25.35
N ARG A 70 -3.88 17.78 26.68
CA ARG A 70 -4.60 16.71 27.38
C ARG A 70 -5.88 17.18 28.07
N LEU A 71 -6.19 18.48 28.01
CA LEU A 71 -7.32 19.13 28.68
C LEU A 71 -7.47 18.69 30.16
N SER A 72 -6.36 18.45 30.84
CA SER A 72 -6.34 17.86 32.18
C SER A 72 -5.08 18.23 32.96
N TRP A 73 -5.17 18.08 34.28
CA TRP A 73 -4.04 18.19 35.18
C TRP A 73 -3.10 17.00 35.04
N VAL A 74 -1.82 17.29 34.81
CA VAL A 74 -0.76 16.31 34.67
C VAL A 74 0.16 16.41 35.89
N ARG A 75 0.51 15.25 36.45
CA ARG A 75 1.49 15.11 37.53
C ARG A 75 2.62 14.20 37.08
N GLU A 76 3.85 14.71 37.05
CA GLU A 76 5.03 13.97 36.61
C GLU A 76 6.11 13.91 37.69
N PRO A 77 6.73 12.75 37.95
CA PRO A 77 7.79 12.65 38.95
C PRO A 77 9.09 13.26 38.44
N VAL A 78 9.78 14.00 39.32
CA VAL A 78 11.18 14.42 39.12
C VAL A 78 12.07 13.24 39.45
N ARG A 79 12.80 12.75 38.43
CA ARG A 79 13.44 11.42 38.48
C ARG A 79 14.79 11.38 39.20
N SER A 80 15.45 12.52 39.39
CA SER A 80 16.79 12.60 39.96
C SER A 80 16.72 13.14 41.39
N VAL A 81 17.07 12.31 42.37
CA VAL A 81 17.21 12.70 43.78
C VAL A 81 18.58 12.27 44.29
N ARG A 82 19.26 13.15 45.01
CA ARG A 82 20.58 12.88 45.60
C ARG A 82 20.63 13.34 47.05
N PRO A 83 21.27 12.58 47.94
CA PRO A 83 21.59 13.08 49.28
C PRO A 83 22.47 14.32 49.19
N ALA A 84 22.05 15.43 49.81
CA ALA A 84 22.79 16.70 49.86
C ALA A 84 23.33 17.01 51.26
N GLY A 85 23.12 16.09 52.21
CA GLY A 85 23.55 16.19 53.61
C GLY A 85 22.73 15.27 54.51
N LYS A 86 23.00 15.29 55.82
CA LYS A 86 22.30 14.42 56.80
C LYS A 86 20.78 14.66 56.86
N ARG A 87 20.34 15.89 56.59
CA ARG A 87 18.94 16.31 56.52
C ARG A 87 18.70 17.22 55.32
N ALA A 88 19.18 16.79 54.16
CA ALA A 88 19.03 17.52 52.92
C ALA A 88 18.94 16.55 51.73
N LEU A 89 18.00 16.82 50.84
CA LEU A 89 17.81 16.14 49.56
C LEU A 89 17.86 17.17 48.44
N ALA A 90 18.59 16.89 47.37
CA ALA A 90 18.62 17.70 46.16
C ALA A 90 17.92 16.96 45.02
N PHE A 91 17.10 17.70 44.26
CA PHE A 91 16.31 17.21 43.15
C PHE A 91 16.68 18.01 41.89
N GLU A 92 17.06 17.33 40.81
CA GLU A 92 17.30 18.00 39.53
C GLU A 92 15.99 18.08 38.75
N LEU A 93 15.55 19.29 38.50
CA LEU A 93 14.36 19.57 37.70
C LEU A 93 14.59 19.19 36.24
N PRO A 94 13.55 18.67 35.57
CA PRO A 94 13.68 18.26 34.19
C PRO A 94 13.83 19.47 33.26
N SER A 95 14.52 19.24 32.14
CA SER A 95 14.67 20.20 31.05
C SER A 95 13.47 20.22 30.08
N GLY A 96 12.52 19.29 30.23
CA GLY A 96 11.31 19.16 29.44
C GLY A 96 10.26 18.31 30.15
N LEU A 97 8.99 18.49 29.82
CA LEU A 97 7.86 17.72 30.37
C LEU A 97 7.25 16.82 29.30
N GLY A 98 6.49 15.82 29.72
CA GLY A 98 5.79 14.91 28.82
C GLY A 98 4.66 15.55 28.00
N ALA A 99 4.15 16.71 28.42
CA ALA A 99 3.19 17.53 27.69
C ALA A 99 3.48 19.02 27.91
N ASN A 100 2.97 19.88 27.04
CA ASN A 100 3.15 21.32 27.20
C ASN A 100 2.31 21.85 28.38
N PRO A 101 2.92 22.59 29.31
CA PRO A 101 2.19 23.28 30.36
C PRO A 101 1.45 24.48 29.79
N ASP A 102 0.17 24.56 30.12
CA ASP A 102 -0.71 25.69 29.89
C ASP A 102 -0.89 26.40 31.24
N GLY A 103 -0.27 27.59 31.38
CA GLY A 103 -0.25 28.34 32.63
C GLY A 103 0.90 27.97 33.57
N GLU A 104 0.61 27.91 34.87
CA GLU A 104 1.62 27.77 35.93
C GLU A 104 2.10 26.31 36.11
N VAL A 105 3.35 26.17 36.54
CA VAL A 105 3.97 24.87 36.84
C VAL A 105 4.31 24.83 38.32
N CYS A 106 3.67 23.90 39.02
CA CYS A 106 3.75 23.71 40.45
C CYS A 106 4.65 22.54 40.83
N LEU A 107 5.24 22.63 42.01
CA LEU A 107 6.09 21.61 42.60
C LEU A 107 5.48 21.13 43.92
N ILE A 108 5.58 19.84 44.19
CA ILE A 108 5.04 19.20 45.39
C ILE A 108 5.94 18.05 45.84
N PHE A 109 6.24 17.99 47.14
CA PHE A 109 6.94 16.86 47.73
C PHE A 109 5.94 15.83 48.26
N LEU A 110 6.15 14.56 47.90
CA LEU A 110 5.41 13.42 48.47
C LEU A 110 6.38 12.52 49.26
N VAL A 111 6.06 12.28 50.52
CA VAL A 111 6.77 11.33 51.39
C VAL A 111 6.06 9.98 51.32
N GLY A 112 6.83 8.91 51.13
CA GLY A 112 6.27 7.56 50.96
C GLY A 112 5.38 7.43 49.71
N GLY A 113 5.53 8.34 48.74
CA GLY A 113 4.77 8.37 47.49
C GLY A 113 3.30 8.76 47.62
N ARG A 114 2.83 9.15 48.81
CA ARG A 114 1.40 9.43 49.05
C ARG A 114 1.13 10.64 49.92
N THR A 115 1.99 10.93 50.89
CA THR A 115 1.73 11.99 51.87
C THR A 115 2.38 13.29 51.41
N PRO A 116 1.61 14.34 51.11
CA PRO A 116 2.19 15.62 50.77
C PRO A 116 2.94 16.22 51.96
N LEU A 117 4.13 16.76 51.71
CA LEU A 117 4.93 17.44 52.72
C LEU A 117 4.60 18.95 52.70
N PRO A 118 4.02 19.50 53.78
CA PRO A 118 3.86 20.95 53.90
C PRO A 118 5.23 21.63 53.92
N VAL A 119 5.39 22.67 53.10
CA VAL A 119 6.61 23.48 53.04
C VAL A 119 6.45 24.84 53.73
N ARG A 120 5.22 25.16 54.14
CA ARG A 120 4.84 26.37 54.84
C ARG A 120 3.59 26.12 55.69
N ALA A 121 3.32 26.99 56.66
CA ALA A 121 2.13 26.96 57.49
C ALA A 121 0.86 27.17 56.65
N ALA A 122 -0.23 26.55 57.07
CA ALA A 122 -1.54 26.87 56.54
C ALA A 122 -1.92 28.29 57.00
N SER A 123 -2.32 29.15 56.07
CA SER A 123 -2.81 30.50 56.35
C SER A 123 -4.33 30.57 56.12
N ASP A 124 -5.01 31.43 56.88
CA ASP A 124 -6.44 31.73 56.72
C ASP A 124 -6.75 32.36 55.35
N ASP A 125 -5.73 32.89 54.66
CA ASP A 125 -5.84 33.48 53.31
C ASP A 125 -5.94 32.43 52.17
N GLY A 126 -6.06 31.14 52.50
CA GLY A 126 -6.26 30.07 51.51
C GLY A 126 -5.01 29.70 50.70
N VAL A 127 -3.82 30.05 51.21
CA VAL A 127 -2.53 29.69 50.61
C VAL A 127 -2.28 28.19 50.72
N ASP A 128 -1.97 27.53 49.60
CA ASP A 128 -1.63 26.10 49.58
C ASP A 128 -0.34 25.84 50.39
N PRO A 129 -0.41 25.06 51.49
CA PRO A 129 0.74 24.84 52.36
C PRO A 129 1.75 23.84 51.77
N VAL A 130 1.38 23.13 50.69
CA VAL A 130 2.14 22.00 50.14
C VAL A 130 2.74 22.36 48.78
N ARG A 131 1.97 22.99 47.90
CA ARG A 131 2.45 23.36 46.57
C ARG A 131 3.33 24.61 46.64
N PHE A 132 4.34 24.65 45.79
CA PHE A 132 5.19 25.81 45.63
C PHE A 132 5.55 26.01 44.16
N ALA A 133 5.72 27.26 43.75
CA ALA A 133 6.11 27.58 42.39
C ALA A 133 7.60 27.89 42.30
N TYR A 134 8.18 27.65 41.12
CA TYR A 134 9.50 28.14 40.77
C TYR A 134 9.42 28.87 39.41
N PRO A 135 9.02 30.15 39.40
CA PRO A 135 8.69 30.88 38.18
C PRO A 135 9.84 30.95 37.17
N GLU A 136 11.06 31.19 37.63
CA GLU A 136 12.22 31.35 36.74
C GLU A 136 12.58 30.05 36.01
N TRP A 137 12.50 28.90 36.69
CA TRP A 137 12.66 27.60 36.02
C TRP A 137 11.49 27.31 35.09
N SER A 138 10.25 27.58 35.52
CA SER A 138 9.04 27.37 34.70
C SER A 138 9.10 28.14 33.38
N GLU A 139 9.52 29.40 33.40
CA GLU A 139 9.66 30.22 32.19
C GLU A 139 10.78 29.69 31.27
N ARG A 140 11.93 29.26 31.83
CA ARG A 140 13.00 28.63 31.03
C ARG A 140 12.56 27.32 30.41
N LEU A 141 11.85 26.50 31.17
CA LEU A 141 11.29 25.23 30.71
C LEU A 141 10.34 25.47 29.54
N LYS A 142 9.39 26.40 29.67
CA LYS A 142 8.47 26.78 28.59
C LYS A 142 9.21 27.30 27.37
N ALA A 143 10.19 28.18 27.55
CA ALA A 143 11.00 28.71 26.45
C ALA A 143 11.78 27.60 25.72
N ARG A 144 12.41 26.68 26.46
CA ARG A 144 13.13 25.53 25.90
C ARG A 144 12.19 24.58 25.15
N MET A 145 11.01 24.30 25.71
CA MET A 145 10.00 23.47 25.03
C MET A 145 9.44 24.15 23.78
N ALA A 146 9.25 25.47 23.79
CA ALA A 146 8.87 26.23 22.59
C ALA A 146 9.97 26.18 21.51
N ALA A 147 11.24 26.38 21.89
CA ALA A 147 12.37 26.27 20.98
C ALA A 147 12.49 24.86 20.37
N ASN A 148 12.37 23.81 21.18
CA ASN A 148 12.41 22.43 20.69
C ASN A 148 11.26 22.11 19.70
N ARG A 149 10.06 22.64 19.95
CA ARG A 149 8.93 22.52 19.02
C ARG A 149 9.21 23.24 17.71
N HIS A 150 9.74 24.45 17.78
CA HIS A 150 10.10 25.23 16.61
C HIS A 150 11.16 24.52 15.76
N VAL A 151 12.21 23.96 16.38
CA VAL A 151 13.21 23.13 15.69
C VAL A 151 12.57 21.90 15.04
N SER A 152 11.67 21.21 15.76
CA SER A 152 10.97 20.03 15.23
C SER A 152 10.09 20.38 14.02
N GLU A 153 9.46 21.55 14.04
CA GLU A 153 8.66 22.06 12.93
C GLU A 153 9.53 22.41 11.71
N ILE A 154 10.68 23.07 11.92
CA ILE A 154 11.66 23.32 10.85
C ILE A 154 12.10 22.00 10.19
N GLU A 155 12.47 20.99 10.99
CA GLU A 155 12.90 19.69 10.45
C GLU A 155 11.77 18.96 9.71
N ARG A 156 10.52 19.07 10.18
CA ARG A 156 9.35 18.57 9.47
C ARG A 156 9.18 19.25 8.10
N GLN A 157 9.29 20.58 8.05
CA GLN A 157 9.17 21.34 6.80
C GLN A 157 10.33 21.07 5.84
N LYS A 158 11.56 20.89 6.33
CA LYS A 158 12.70 20.45 5.50
C LYS A 158 12.43 19.09 4.85
N ALA A 159 11.90 18.14 5.61
CA ALA A 159 11.54 16.82 5.08
C ALA A 159 10.42 16.89 4.03
N GLU A 160 9.42 17.76 4.24
CA GLU A 160 8.35 18.01 3.29
C GLU A 160 8.89 18.63 1.98
N LEU A 161 9.72 19.66 2.07
CA LEU A 161 10.38 20.28 0.92
C LEU A 161 11.20 19.24 0.13
N ALA A 162 12.04 18.45 0.79
CA ALA A 162 12.85 17.41 0.15
C ALA A 162 11.98 16.37 -0.57
N ALA A 163 10.81 16.03 0.00
CA ALA A 163 9.86 15.11 -0.63
C ALA A 163 9.23 15.71 -1.90
N VAL A 164 8.85 16.99 -1.88
CA VAL A 164 8.30 17.71 -3.04
C VAL A 164 9.36 17.85 -4.14
N GLU A 165 10.58 18.26 -3.79
CA GLU A 165 11.69 18.39 -4.74
C GLU A 165 12.06 17.05 -5.41
N SER A 166 12.03 15.95 -4.64
CA SER A 166 12.23 14.61 -5.19
C SER A 166 11.14 14.22 -6.19
N ARG A 167 9.88 14.60 -5.94
CA ARG A 167 8.77 14.37 -6.89
C ARG A 167 8.93 15.23 -8.14
N LEU A 168 9.28 16.51 -7.97
CA LEU A 168 9.52 17.45 -9.06
C LEU A 168 10.65 16.94 -9.97
N SER A 169 11.77 16.48 -9.41
CA SER A 169 12.90 15.95 -10.18
C SER A 169 12.52 14.73 -11.02
N ARG A 170 11.78 13.77 -10.45
CA ARG A 170 11.26 12.61 -11.21
C ARG A 170 10.32 13.05 -12.33
N GLN A 171 9.44 14.01 -12.05
CA GLN A 171 8.50 14.54 -13.05
C GLN A 171 9.24 15.27 -14.18
N GLN A 172 10.29 16.02 -13.86
CA GLN A 172 11.14 16.68 -14.86
C GLN A 172 11.85 15.66 -15.75
N GLN A 173 12.38 14.56 -15.19
CA GLN A 173 12.97 13.47 -15.97
C GLN A 173 11.95 12.80 -16.88
N GLN A 174 10.72 12.60 -16.40
CA GLN A 174 9.63 12.04 -17.20
C GLN A 174 9.28 12.95 -18.39
N VAL A 175 9.15 14.26 -18.16
CA VAL A 175 8.87 15.24 -19.21
C VAL A 175 10.03 15.33 -20.20
N ALA A 176 11.28 15.39 -19.72
CA ALA A 176 12.47 15.42 -20.57
C ALA A 176 12.60 14.15 -21.44
N GLY A 177 12.21 13.00 -20.91
CA GLY A 177 12.16 11.73 -21.65
C GLY A 177 11.17 11.72 -22.82
N LEU A 178 10.22 12.66 -22.86
CA LEU A 178 9.32 12.84 -24.01
C LEU A 178 10.02 13.52 -25.20
N GLY A 179 11.15 14.19 -24.99
CA GLY A 179 11.83 14.98 -26.02
C GLY A 179 11.02 16.18 -26.50
N ILE A 180 10.15 16.70 -25.64
CA ILE A 180 9.26 17.84 -25.90
C ILE A 180 9.60 18.93 -24.89
N ASP A 181 9.89 20.13 -25.37
CA ASP A 181 10.30 21.24 -24.51
C ASP A 181 9.11 21.98 -23.87
N ASP A 182 7.94 21.95 -24.50
CA ASP A 182 6.76 22.69 -24.07
C ASP A 182 5.43 21.93 -24.25
N ALA A 183 4.46 22.22 -23.39
CA ALA A 183 3.13 21.64 -23.41
C ALA A 183 2.38 21.92 -24.73
N SER A 184 2.61 23.06 -25.38
CA SER A 184 1.98 23.38 -26.67
C SER A 184 2.45 22.45 -27.80
N ALA A 185 3.65 21.90 -27.69
CA ALA A 185 4.21 20.96 -28.66
C ALA A 185 3.70 19.51 -28.48
N CYS A 186 2.94 19.23 -27.41
CA CYS A 186 2.35 17.90 -27.15
C CYS A 186 1.43 17.41 -28.29
N ALA A 187 0.78 18.32 -29.03
CA ALA A 187 -0.06 17.95 -30.18
C ALA A 187 0.76 17.49 -31.40
N SER A 188 2.01 17.96 -31.51
CA SER A 188 2.92 17.69 -32.62
C SER A 188 3.92 16.57 -32.35
N ALA A 189 4.04 16.15 -31.08
CA ALA A 189 4.90 15.05 -30.69
C ALA A 189 4.46 13.76 -31.40
N GLY A 190 5.24 13.37 -32.40
CA GLY A 190 4.90 12.33 -33.35
C GLY A 190 4.66 11.01 -32.66
N VAL A 191 3.41 10.72 -32.35
CA VAL A 191 2.98 9.36 -32.05
C VAL A 191 3.17 8.58 -33.34
N GLY A 192 4.18 7.71 -33.36
CA GLY A 192 4.55 6.92 -34.53
C GLY A 192 3.29 6.36 -35.17
N ARG A 193 3.16 6.54 -36.50
CA ARG A 193 2.04 5.99 -37.26
C ARG A 193 1.91 4.52 -36.87
N GLN A 194 0.82 4.15 -36.21
CA GLN A 194 0.52 2.75 -35.97
C GLN A 194 0.32 2.17 -37.37
N ARG A 195 1.37 1.52 -37.89
CA ARG A 195 1.32 0.90 -39.21
C ARG A 195 0.16 -0.07 -39.13
N SER A 196 -0.90 0.20 -39.91
CA SER A 196 -1.95 -0.78 -40.12
C SER A 196 -1.25 -2.03 -40.62
N ALA A 197 -1.18 -3.07 -39.78
CA ALA A 197 -0.58 -4.32 -40.18
C ALA A 197 -1.25 -4.76 -41.48
N GLY A 198 -0.47 -5.28 -42.43
CA GLY A 198 -1.02 -5.87 -43.64
C GLY A 198 -2.08 -6.92 -43.32
N ARG A 199 -2.87 -7.32 -44.31
CA ARG A 199 -3.86 -8.39 -44.16
C ARG A 199 -3.21 -9.62 -43.50
N PRO A 200 -3.67 -10.06 -42.31
CA PRO A 200 -3.18 -11.29 -41.71
C PRO A 200 -3.43 -12.48 -42.64
N HIS A 201 -2.51 -13.44 -42.65
CA HIS A 201 -2.57 -14.62 -43.53
C HIS A 201 -3.80 -15.52 -43.28
N ASP A 202 -4.40 -15.43 -42.11
CA ASP A 202 -5.57 -16.18 -41.66
C ASP A 202 -6.90 -15.46 -41.92
N VAL A 203 -6.86 -14.23 -42.43
CA VAL A 203 -8.04 -13.51 -42.92
C VAL A 203 -8.26 -13.86 -44.38
N LEU A 204 -9.19 -14.75 -44.66
CA LEU A 204 -9.48 -15.25 -46.01
C LEU A 204 -10.69 -14.55 -46.65
N ASP A 205 -10.76 -14.52 -47.98
CA ASP A 205 -11.91 -13.98 -48.69
C ASP A 205 -13.09 -14.95 -48.63
N ARG A 206 -14.33 -14.43 -48.66
CA ARG A 206 -15.56 -15.24 -48.55
C ARG A 206 -15.58 -16.48 -49.47
N PRO A 207 -15.14 -16.41 -50.74
CA PRO A 207 -15.12 -17.58 -51.62
C PRO A 207 -14.17 -18.70 -51.14
N GLU A 208 -13.17 -18.38 -50.33
CA GLU A 208 -12.17 -19.33 -49.82
C GLU A 208 -12.64 -20.04 -48.54
N HIS A 209 -13.63 -19.48 -47.82
CA HIS A 209 -14.06 -19.97 -46.51
C HIS A 209 -14.51 -21.44 -46.51
N PRO A 210 -15.35 -21.91 -47.47
CA PRO A 210 -15.82 -23.30 -47.45
C PRO A 210 -14.67 -24.32 -47.61
N GLU A 211 -13.71 -24.04 -48.49
CA GLU A 211 -12.56 -24.90 -48.70
C GLU A 211 -11.62 -24.88 -47.48
N ALA A 212 -11.33 -23.70 -46.92
CA ALA A 212 -10.52 -23.57 -45.72
C ALA A 212 -11.14 -24.28 -44.51
N ALA A 213 -12.45 -24.14 -44.32
CA ALA A 213 -13.18 -24.80 -43.23
C ALA A 213 -13.08 -26.32 -43.32
N ARG A 214 -13.29 -26.91 -44.51
CA ARG A 214 -13.14 -28.35 -44.73
C ARG A 214 -11.71 -28.83 -44.46
N LYS A 215 -10.69 -28.07 -44.88
CA LYS A 215 -9.27 -28.39 -44.56
C LYS A 215 -9.00 -28.39 -43.05
N VAL A 216 -9.50 -27.38 -42.33
CA VAL A 216 -9.38 -27.32 -40.86
C VAL A 216 -10.06 -28.51 -40.20
N CYS A 217 -11.29 -28.84 -40.59
CA CYS A 217 -12.03 -29.94 -39.97
C CYS A 217 -11.44 -31.31 -40.31
N LEU A 218 -10.97 -31.50 -41.54
CA LEU A 218 -10.25 -32.72 -41.92
C LEU A 218 -8.93 -32.86 -41.16
N HIS A 219 -8.20 -31.75 -40.93
CA HIS A 219 -7.01 -31.74 -40.10
C HIS A 219 -7.31 -32.18 -38.66
N ARG A 220 -8.33 -31.58 -38.03
CA ARG A 220 -8.76 -31.93 -36.66
C ARG A 220 -9.23 -33.38 -36.55
N MET A 221 -9.90 -33.90 -37.58
CA MET A 221 -10.30 -35.30 -37.69
C MET A 221 -9.06 -36.23 -37.73
N ARG A 222 -8.04 -35.86 -38.52
CA ARG A 222 -6.77 -36.62 -38.58
C ARG A 222 -6.01 -36.57 -37.26
N ASN A 223 -5.99 -35.43 -36.57
CA ASN A 223 -5.38 -35.30 -35.26
C ASN A 223 -6.09 -36.21 -34.23
N ALA A 224 -7.43 -36.26 -34.27
CA ALA A 224 -8.21 -37.19 -33.44
C ALA A 224 -7.80 -38.66 -33.71
N LYS A 225 -7.73 -39.07 -34.97
CA LYS A 225 -7.28 -40.43 -35.34
C LYS A 225 -5.84 -40.71 -34.93
N ALA A 226 -4.92 -39.75 -35.13
CA ALA A 226 -3.52 -39.91 -34.75
C ALA A 226 -3.35 -40.04 -33.23
N LEU A 227 -4.08 -39.25 -32.45
CA LEU A 227 -4.11 -39.32 -31.00
C LEU A 227 -4.65 -40.68 -30.53
N PHE A 228 -5.79 -41.12 -31.09
CA PHE A 228 -6.36 -42.43 -30.83
C PHE A 228 -5.38 -43.57 -31.12
N ASN A 229 -4.73 -43.55 -32.30
CA ASN A 229 -3.75 -44.56 -32.69
C ASN A 229 -2.52 -44.56 -31.78
N GLY A 230 -2.03 -43.38 -31.37
CA GLY A 230 -0.91 -43.26 -30.43
C GLY A 230 -1.24 -43.86 -29.06
N ILE A 231 -2.47 -43.64 -28.56
CA ILE A 231 -2.97 -44.24 -27.32
C ILE A 231 -3.09 -45.76 -27.49
N HIS A 232 -3.66 -46.22 -28.61
CA HIS A 232 -3.83 -47.64 -28.90
C HIS A 232 -2.50 -48.39 -29.10
N ALA A 233 -1.48 -47.73 -29.67
CA ALA A 233 -0.15 -48.30 -29.81
C ALA A 233 0.51 -48.47 -28.43
N LYS A 234 0.38 -47.48 -27.53
CA LYS A 234 0.88 -47.57 -26.15
C LYS A 234 0.19 -48.70 -25.36
N ARG A 235 -1.11 -48.97 -25.60
CA ARG A 235 -1.87 -50.14 -25.07
C ARG A 235 -1.22 -51.48 -25.41
N SER A 236 -0.60 -51.63 -26.59
CA SER A 236 0.05 -52.90 -26.99
C SER A 236 1.39 -53.15 -26.29
N SER A 237 1.96 -52.13 -25.62
CA SER A 237 3.31 -52.17 -25.05
C SER A 237 3.40 -52.21 -23.50
N SER A 238 2.30 -51.97 -22.76
CA SER A 238 2.34 -51.95 -21.29
C SER A 238 1.15 -52.63 -20.59
N ASN A 239 1.48 -53.34 -19.52
CA ASN A 239 0.75 -54.30 -18.67
C ASN A 239 -0.71 -54.01 -18.24
N ARG A 240 -1.36 -55.11 -17.81
CA ARG A 240 -2.75 -55.39 -17.39
C ARG A 240 -3.54 -54.39 -16.49
N ASP A 241 -2.97 -53.29 -16.02
CA ASP A 241 -3.64 -52.42 -15.01
C ASP A 241 -4.68 -51.45 -15.60
N TRP A 242 -4.63 -51.18 -16.90
CA TRP A 242 -5.56 -50.25 -17.55
C TRP A 242 -6.98 -50.81 -17.73
N ALA A 243 -7.15 -52.13 -17.76
CA ALA A 243 -8.45 -52.78 -17.89
C ALA A 243 -9.37 -52.56 -16.67
N ARG A 244 -8.83 -52.09 -15.54
CA ARG A 244 -9.59 -51.82 -14.30
C ARG A 244 -9.89 -50.33 -14.06
N GLY A 245 -9.27 -49.41 -14.81
CA GLY A 245 -9.37 -47.96 -14.58
C GLY A 245 -10.03 -47.18 -15.72
N GLY A 246 -11.01 -47.79 -16.39
CA GLY A 246 -11.69 -47.30 -17.59
C GLY A 246 -11.78 -45.78 -17.70
N ARG A 247 -10.95 -45.19 -18.57
CA ARG A 247 -11.16 -43.82 -19.00
C ARG A 247 -11.87 -43.87 -20.35
N GLU A 248 -13.20 -43.81 -20.28
CA GLU A 248 -14.09 -43.65 -21.44
C GLU A 248 -13.76 -42.38 -22.25
N ASP A 249 -13.10 -41.40 -21.61
CA ASP A 249 -12.67 -40.11 -22.14
C ASP A 249 -11.84 -40.15 -23.44
N TYR A 250 -11.25 -41.28 -23.81
CA TYR A 250 -10.43 -41.41 -25.03
C TYR A 250 -11.19 -41.94 -26.25
N PHE A 251 -12.37 -42.51 -26.05
CA PHE A 251 -13.22 -43.02 -27.13
C PHE A 251 -14.12 -41.94 -27.71
N VAL A 252 -14.07 -40.72 -27.16
CA VAL A 252 -14.70 -39.53 -27.75
C VAL A 252 -14.02 -39.10 -29.05
N LEU A 253 -12.91 -39.69 -29.47
CA LEU A 253 -12.26 -39.32 -30.74
C LEU A 253 -12.94 -40.02 -31.92
N PRO A 254 -13.33 -39.33 -33.01
CA PRO A 254 -13.93 -39.93 -34.21
C PRO A 254 -12.95 -40.74 -35.08
N ALA A 255 -12.16 -41.63 -34.47
CA ALA A 255 -11.03 -42.30 -35.09
C ALA A 255 -11.43 -43.36 -36.13
N MET A 256 -12.64 -43.94 -36.00
CA MET A 256 -13.15 -44.97 -36.92
C MET A 256 -13.79 -44.41 -38.19
N LEU A 257 -13.94 -43.08 -38.33
CA LEU A 257 -14.68 -42.48 -39.45
C LEU A 257 -14.12 -42.88 -40.81
N ASP A 258 -12.80 -42.87 -40.97
CA ASP A 258 -12.15 -43.27 -42.23
C ASP A 258 -12.55 -44.68 -42.66
N ASP A 259 -12.46 -45.63 -41.75
CA ASP A 259 -12.64 -47.05 -42.04
C ASP A 259 -14.14 -47.34 -42.28
N LEU A 260 -15.02 -46.73 -41.49
CA LEU A 260 -16.47 -46.84 -41.65
C LEU A 260 -16.93 -46.20 -42.97
N ALA A 261 -16.42 -45.02 -43.33
CA ALA A 261 -16.74 -44.36 -44.59
C ALA A 261 -16.28 -45.18 -45.81
N ASP A 262 -15.09 -45.79 -45.74
CA ASP A 262 -14.58 -46.68 -46.79
C ASP A 262 -15.43 -47.95 -46.93
N MET A 263 -15.87 -48.55 -45.83
CA MET A 263 -16.76 -49.71 -45.88
C MET A 263 -18.14 -49.38 -46.47
N VAL A 264 -18.69 -48.19 -46.19
CA VAL A 264 -19.92 -47.71 -46.82
C VAL A 264 -19.72 -47.53 -48.33
N ALA A 265 -18.64 -46.86 -48.75
CA ALA A 265 -18.36 -46.62 -50.17
C ALA A 265 -18.12 -47.91 -50.98
N GLN A 266 -17.59 -48.96 -50.33
CA GLN A 266 -17.37 -50.27 -50.94
C GLN A 266 -18.63 -51.17 -50.91
N GLY A 267 -19.76 -50.69 -50.40
CA GLY A 267 -20.97 -51.50 -50.22
C GLY A 267 -20.85 -52.60 -49.17
N LYS A 268 -19.77 -52.62 -48.38
CA LYS A 268 -19.52 -53.59 -47.30
C LYS A 268 -20.29 -53.27 -46.03
N PHE A 269 -20.79 -52.04 -45.91
CA PHE A 269 -21.61 -51.59 -44.79
C PHE A 269 -22.88 -50.90 -45.31
N PRO A 270 -23.96 -51.66 -45.62
CA PRO A 270 -25.18 -51.10 -46.17
C PRO A 270 -25.94 -50.27 -45.13
N LEU A 271 -26.22 -49.02 -45.49
CA LEU A 271 -27.02 -48.08 -44.69
C LEU A 271 -28.54 -48.22 -44.91
N ASP A 272 -28.95 -49.23 -45.69
CA ASP A 272 -30.36 -49.42 -46.04
C ASP A 272 -31.18 -49.81 -44.81
N GLY A 273 -32.36 -49.21 -44.68
CA GLY A 273 -33.26 -49.37 -43.53
C GLY A 273 -33.04 -48.39 -42.38
N ILE A 274 -32.10 -47.43 -42.50
CA ILE A 274 -31.88 -46.38 -41.51
C ILE A 274 -32.63 -45.10 -41.93
N ALA A 275 -33.35 -44.47 -41.01
CA ALA A 275 -33.88 -43.13 -41.22
C ALA A 275 -32.70 -42.17 -41.48
N SER A 276 -32.64 -41.52 -42.65
CA SER A 276 -31.53 -40.69 -43.18
C SER A 276 -30.45 -41.38 -44.04
N ALA A 277 -30.66 -42.62 -44.50
CA ALA A 277 -29.67 -43.34 -45.33
C ALA A 277 -29.08 -42.52 -46.49
N GLU A 278 -29.91 -41.80 -47.25
CA GLU A 278 -29.45 -40.97 -48.38
C GLU A 278 -28.61 -39.76 -47.93
N VAL A 279 -28.97 -39.12 -46.82
CA VAL A 279 -28.17 -38.04 -46.22
C VAL A 279 -26.81 -38.56 -45.79
N ARG A 280 -26.77 -39.72 -45.12
CA ARG A 280 -25.52 -40.36 -44.69
C ARG A 280 -24.64 -40.76 -45.87
N LYS A 281 -25.21 -41.31 -46.94
CA LYS A 281 -24.47 -41.60 -48.20
C LYS A 281 -23.85 -40.33 -48.79
N ALA A 282 -24.60 -39.23 -48.81
CA ALA A 282 -24.10 -37.95 -49.31
C ALA A 282 -22.97 -37.37 -48.43
N GLN A 283 -23.12 -37.40 -47.10
CA GLN A 283 -22.07 -36.97 -46.16
C GLN A 283 -20.81 -37.81 -46.27
N VAL A 284 -20.94 -39.14 -46.40
CA VAL A 284 -19.80 -40.04 -46.66
C VAL A 284 -19.11 -39.69 -47.96
N ALA A 285 -19.87 -39.49 -49.05
CA ALA A 285 -19.30 -39.11 -50.34
C ALA A 285 -18.54 -37.77 -50.26
N GLN A 286 -19.10 -36.78 -49.57
CA GLN A 286 -18.45 -35.48 -49.35
C GLN A 286 -17.17 -35.62 -48.52
N TYR A 287 -17.23 -36.33 -47.39
CA TYR A 287 -16.06 -36.58 -46.53
C TYR A 287 -14.94 -37.28 -47.29
N LEU A 288 -15.27 -38.32 -48.08
CA LEU A 288 -14.30 -39.05 -48.88
C LEU A 288 -13.71 -38.18 -50.00
N ALA A 289 -14.51 -37.31 -50.62
CA ALA A 289 -14.03 -36.34 -51.60
C ALA A 289 -13.05 -35.34 -50.98
N ASP A 290 -13.40 -34.78 -49.81
CA ASP A 290 -12.55 -33.86 -49.04
C ASP A 290 -11.23 -34.55 -48.63
N ARG A 291 -11.33 -35.78 -48.11
CA ARG A 291 -10.17 -36.60 -47.74
C ARG A 291 -9.28 -36.87 -48.94
N LYS A 292 -9.84 -37.32 -50.07
CA LYS A 292 -9.09 -37.58 -51.30
C LYS A 292 -8.36 -36.32 -51.80
N ARG A 293 -9.01 -35.16 -51.70
CA ARG A 293 -8.48 -33.89 -52.20
C ARG A 293 -7.39 -33.30 -51.32
N TRP A 294 -7.50 -33.42 -49.99
CA TRP A 294 -6.67 -32.64 -49.08
C TRP A 294 -5.88 -33.44 -48.03
N ALA A 295 -6.11 -34.74 -47.83
CA ALA A 295 -5.48 -35.51 -46.75
C ALA A 295 -3.94 -35.46 -46.73
N THR A 296 -3.29 -35.31 -47.90
CA THR A 296 -1.83 -35.15 -48.01
C THR A 296 -1.35 -33.76 -47.57
N ASN A 297 -2.19 -32.74 -47.70
CA ASN A 297 -1.84 -31.33 -47.52
C ASN A 297 -2.26 -30.79 -46.14
N VAL A 298 -3.17 -31.48 -45.43
CA VAL A 298 -3.61 -31.12 -44.07
C VAL A 298 -2.95 -31.98 -42.98
N GLY A 299 -1.68 -32.34 -43.19
CA GLY A 299 -0.86 -33.14 -42.26
C GLY A 299 -0.33 -32.36 -41.06
N ARG A 300 0.69 -32.89 -40.38
CA ARG A 300 1.26 -32.28 -39.15
C ARG A 300 1.81 -30.86 -39.30
N ASN A 301 2.19 -30.47 -40.52
CA ASN A 301 2.76 -29.15 -40.81
C ASN A 301 1.72 -28.15 -41.36
N TYR A 302 0.44 -28.54 -41.39
CA TYR A 302 -0.63 -27.65 -41.79
C TYR A 302 -0.86 -26.60 -40.71
N LEU A 303 -0.82 -25.32 -41.09
CA LEU A 303 -1.14 -24.20 -40.22
C LEU A 303 -2.58 -23.78 -40.49
N PRO A 304 -3.56 -24.22 -39.67
CA PRO A 304 -4.95 -23.86 -39.89
C PRO A 304 -5.17 -22.35 -39.71
N PRO A 305 -6.01 -21.71 -40.53
CA PRO A 305 -6.39 -20.30 -40.31
C PRO A 305 -7.24 -20.09 -39.04
N ILE A 306 -7.73 -21.17 -38.42
CA ILE A 306 -8.56 -21.15 -37.22
C ILE A 306 -8.15 -22.26 -36.25
N GLY A 307 -7.82 -21.86 -35.01
CA GLY A 307 -7.38 -22.75 -33.93
C GLY A 307 -5.92 -23.17 -34.07
N ASP A 308 -5.49 -24.07 -33.19
CA ASP A 308 -4.11 -24.53 -33.12
C ASP A 308 -3.88 -25.79 -33.95
N ALA A 309 -2.62 -26.04 -34.31
CA ALA A 309 -2.20 -27.22 -35.09
C ALA A 309 -2.48 -28.56 -34.38
N ASP A 310 -2.64 -28.56 -33.06
CA ASP A 310 -2.92 -29.78 -32.28
C ASP A 310 -4.40 -29.97 -31.95
N THR A 311 -5.28 -29.09 -32.46
CA THR A 311 -6.72 -29.18 -32.20
C THR A 311 -7.28 -30.46 -32.83
N TYR A 312 -8.20 -31.14 -32.14
CA TYR A 312 -8.90 -32.32 -32.62
C TYR A 312 -10.42 -32.24 -32.39
N LEU A 313 -11.17 -33.06 -33.10
CA LEU A 313 -12.63 -33.17 -32.92
C LEU A 313 -12.96 -34.23 -31.85
N THR A 314 -14.07 -34.01 -31.14
CA THR A 314 -14.58 -34.91 -30.10
C THR A 314 -16.05 -35.22 -30.36
N MET A 315 -16.44 -36.45 -30.02
CA MET A 315 -17.78 -37.02 -30.13
C MET A 315 -18.50 -37.02 -28.80
N THR A 316 -19.81 -37.21 -28.88
CA THR A 316 -20.68 -37.37 -27.71
C THR A 316 -20.37 -38.68 -26.99
N ASP A 317 -20.68 -38.71 -25.69
CA ASP A 317 -20.41 -39.87 -24.83
C ASP A 317 -21.10 -41.15 -25.35
N ALA A 318 -22.32 -41.05 -25.89
CA ALA A 318 -23.04 -42.20 -26.45
C ALA A 318 -22.33 -42.81 -27.68
N ALA A 319 -21.78 -41.96 -28.56
CA ALA A 319 -20.99 -42.43 -29.70
C ALA A 319 -19.62 -42.97 -29.25
N ALA A 320 -19.03 -42.37 -28.21
CA ALA A 320 -17.80 -42.86 -27.60
C ALA A 320 -17.97 -44.25 -27.00
N GLN A 321 -19.06 -44.52 -26.29
CA GLN A 321 -19.39 -45.84 -25.75
C GLN A 321 -19.59 -46.88 -26.85
N SER A 322 -20.27 -46.51 -27.93
CA SER A 322 -20.44 -47.39 -29.10
C SER A 322 -19.10 -47.70 -29.77
N GLN A 323 -18.22 -46.69 -29.91
CA GLN A 323 -16.86 -46.88 -30.42
C GLN A 323 -16.02 -47.79 -29.51
N PHE A 324 -16.13 -47.61 -28.19
CA PHE A 324 -15.48 -48.48 -27.22
C PHE A 324 -15.94 -49.93 -27.35
N ALA A 325 -17.25 -50.16 -27.46
CA ALA A 325 -17.82 -51.50 -27.62
C ALA A 325 -17.31 -52.19 -28.90
N LEU A 326 -17.20 -51.45 -30.01
CA LEU A 326 -16.65 -51.94 -31.26
C LEU A 326 -15.15 -52.30 -31.13
N VAL A 327 -14.33 -51.38 -30.60
CA VAL A 327 -12.86 -51.57 -30.50
C VAL A 327 -12.48 -52.61 -29.45
N ALA A 328 -13.30 -52.79 -28.41
CA ALA A 328 -13.08 -53.79 -27.37
C ALA A 328 -13.64 -55.17 -27.73
N GLU A 329 -14.24 -55.34 -28.91
CA GLU A 329 -14.97 -56.56 -29.33
C GLU A 329 -16.08 -56.95 -28.33
N ARG A 330 -16.70 -55.95 -27.70
CA ARG A 330 -17.77 -56.09 -26.71
C ARG A 330 -19.15 -55.73 -27.25
N SER A 331 -19.23 -55.32 -28.50
CA SER A 331 -20.49 -54.92 -29.14
C SER A 331 -21.44 -56.12 -29.26
N ALA A 332 -22.63 -55.98 -28.70
CA ALA A 332 -23.72 -56.94 -28.88
C ALA A 332 -24.39 -56.80 -30.26
N ASN A 333 -24.24 -55.64 -30.91
CA ASN A 333 -24.78 -55.36 -32.25
C ASN A 333 -23.82 -54.46 -33.03
N ILE A 334 -22.83 -55.09 -33.67
CA ILE A 334 -21.76 -54.42 -34.42
C ILE A 334 -22.33 -53.44 -35.45
N ARG A 335 -23.42 -53.81 -36.14
CA ARG A 335 -24.03 -52.96 -37.16
C ARG A 335 -24.63 -51.70 -36.55
N SER A 336 -25.40 -51.83 -35.47
CA SER A 336 -26.03 -50.68 -34.80
C SER A 336 -24.98 -49.72 -34.25
N ASP A 337 -23.97 -50.24 -33.55
CA ASP A 337 -22.93 -49.40 -32.93
C ASP A 337 -22.09 -48.69 -34.01
N ALA A 338 -21.78 -49.36 -35.13
CA ALA A 338 -21.06 -48.76 -36.24
C ALA A 338 -21.86 -47.65 -36.94
N ILE A 339 -23.20 -47.77 -37.03
CA ILE A 339 -24.08 -46.71 -37.53
C ILE A 339 -24.03 -45.48 -36.61
N VAL A 340 -24.08 -45.70 -35.29
CA VAL A 340 -24.04 -44.60 -34.30
C VAL A 340 -22.71 -43.86 -34.39
N VAL A 341 -21.59 -44.59 -34.44
CA VAL A 341 -20.24 -43.99 -34.55
C VAL A 341 -20.07 -43.24 -35.88
N LEU A 342 -20.47 -43.84 -37.00
CA LEU A 342 -20.41 -43.19 -38.31
C LEU A 342 -21.24 -41.90 -38.34
N GLY A 343 -22.49 -41.95 -37.86
CA GLY A 343 -23.39 -40.81 -37.83
C GLY A 343 -22.83 -39.67 -36.99
N ALA A 344 -22.40 -39.97 -35.74
CA ALA A 344 -21.84 -38.96 -34.85
C ALA A 344 -20.58 -38.31 -35.44
N ALA A 345 -19.66 -39.09 -35.98
CA ALA A 345 -18.42 -38.57 -36.55
C ALA A 345 -18.66 -37.66 -37.77
N LEU A 346 -19.64 -38.00 -38.63
CA LEU A 346 -20.04 -37.17 -39.77
C LEU A 346 -20.73 -35.87 -39.31
N ASP A 347 -21.61 -35.95 -38.31
CA ASP A 347 -22.31 -34.78 -37.76
C ASP A 347 -21.33 -33.77 -37.17
N ILE A 348 -20.29 -34.25 -36.47
CA ILE A 348 -19.24 -33.41 -35.90
C ILE A 348 -18.35 -32.80 -36.98
N TYR A 349 -18.05 -33.55 -38.04
CA TYR A 349 -17.31 -33.02 -39.18
C TYR A 349 -18.08 -31.86 -39.84
N ASP A 350 -19.36 -32.06 -40.15
CA ASP A 350 -20.19 -31.03 -40.78
C ASP A 350 -20.43 -29.82 -39.86
N ALA A 351 -20.69 -30.05 -38.57
CA ALA A 351 -20.81 -28.99 -37.57
C ALA A 351 -19.52 -28.16 -37.49
N CYS A 352 -18.36 -28.83 -37.47
CA CYS A 352 -17.07 -28.14 -37.53
C CYS A 352 -16.95 -27.27 -38.80
N VAL A 353 -17.35 -27.77 -39.97
CA VAL A 353 -17.26 -27.00 -41.22
C VAL A 353 -18.13 -25.74 -41.15
N GLY A 354 -19.35 -25.86 -40.62
CA GLY A 354 -20.23 -24.72 -40.39
C GLY A 354 -19.65 -23.70 -39.41
N ASP A 355 -19.10 -24.16 -38.29
CA ASP A 355 -18.50 -23.31 -37.26
C ASP A 355 -17.26 -22.58 -37.76
N VAL A 356 -16.34 -23.29 -38.40
CA VAL A 356 -15.11 -22.69 -38.94
C VAL A 356 -15.44 -21.68 -40.03
N THR A 357 -16.46 -21.94 -40.87
CA THR A 357 -16.93 -20.96 -41.88
C THR A 357 -17.40 -19.67 -41.22
N ARG A 358 -18.24 -19.77 -40.17
CA ARG A 358 -18.72 -18.59 -39.41
C ARG A 358 -17.59 -17.84 -38.72
N GLN A 359 -16.59 -18.55 -38.19
CA GLN A 359 -15.43 -17.94 -37.56
C GLN A 359 -14.54 -17.20 -38.57
N LEU A 360 -14.31 -17.77 -39.76
CA LEU A 360 -13.60 -17.11 -40.85
C LEU A 360 -14.33 -15.84 -41.33
N GLU A 361 -15.66 -15.88 -41.42
CA GLU A 361 -16.45 -14.70 -41.74
C GLU A 361 -16.33 -13.62 -40.66
N THR A 362 -16.43 -14.01 -39.39
CA THR A 362 -16.28 -13.08 -38.26
C THR A 362 -14.91 -12.42 -38.27
N LYS A 363 -13.83 -13.18 -38.52
CA LYS A 363 -12.48 -12.64 -38.68
C LYS A 363 -12.37 -11.65 -39.83
N LEU A 364 -12.95 -11.95 -40.99
CA LEU A 364 -12.94 -11.05 -42.15
C LEU A 364 -13.67 -9.74 -41.86
N VAL A 365 -14.86 -9.81 -41.25
CA VAL A 365 -15.65 -8.62 -40.88
C VAL A 365 -14.90 -7.77 -39.85
N ALA A 366 -14.31 -8.40 -38.82
CA ALA A 366 -13.51 -7.71 -37.81
C ALA A 366 -12.32 -6.98 -38.45
N TRP A 367 -11.54 -7.66 -39.30
CA TRP A 367 -10.42 -7.05 -40.00
C TRP A 367 -10.84 -5.89 -40.93
N GLN A 368 -11.97 -6.02 -41.63
CA GLN A 368 -12.51 -4.95 -42.46
C GLN A 368 -12.95 -3.74 -41.64
N SER A 369 -13.61 -3.97 -40.49
CA SER A 369 -13.96 -2.88 -39.57
C SER A 369 -12.70 -2.20 -39.05
N ASP A 370 -11.71 -2.99 -38.62
CA ASP A 370 -10.44 -2.49 -38.13
C ASP A 370 -9.73 -1.58 -39.14
N ARG A 371 -9.82 -1.92 -40.43
CA ARG A 371 -9.27 -1.09 -41.50
C ARG A 371 -10.07 0.19 -41.76
N ARG A 372 -11.40 0.13 -41.71
CA ARG A 372 -12.25 1.32 -41.88
C ARG A 372 -12.01 2.32 -40.76
N ASP A 373 -11.89 1.83 -39.53
CA ASP A 373 -11.80 2.68 -38.33
C ASP A 373 -10.35 3.03 -37.99
N ALA A 374 -9.38 2.64 -38.83
CA ALA A 374 -7.95 2.81 -38.57
C ALA A 374 -7.55 4.29 -38.40
N SER A 375 -8.08 5.18 -39.25
CA SER A 375 -7.77 6.62 -39.17
C SER A 375 -8.37 7.27 -37.93
N GLU A 376 -9.59 6.89 -37.56
CA GLU A 376 -10.26 7.41 -36.38
C GLU A 376 -9.54 6.95 -35.11
N ARG A 377 -9.23 5.66 -34.98
CA ARG A 377 -8.46 5.13 -33.86
C ARG A 377 -7.08 5.77 -33.76
N GLN A 378 -6.42 6.01 -34.89
CA GLN A 378 -5.14 6.73 -34.90
C GLN A 378 -5.31 8.19 -34.44
N SER A 379 -6.42 8.85 -34.79
CA SER A 379 -6.72 10.19 -34.27
C SER A 379 -6.93 10.16 -32.76
N GLN A 380 -7.83 9.30 -32.27
CA GLN A 380 -8.13 9.16 -30.84
C GLN A 380 -6.87 8.81 -30.03
N TYR A 381 -6.01 7.93 -30.55
CA TYR A 381 -4.75 7.58 -29.91
C TYR A 381 -3.77 8.76 -29.84
N ARG A 382 -3.68 9.57 -30.91
CA ARG A 382 -2.90 10.81 -30.91
C ARG A 382 -3.43 11.80 -29.89
N ASP A 383 -4.75 12.01 -29.84
CA ASP A 383 -5.40 12.93 -28.91
C ASP A 383 -5.20 12.50 -27.46
N PHE A 384 -5.35 11.19 -27.19
CA PHE A 384 -5.07 10.59 -25.88
C PHE A 384 -3.61 10.83 -25.45
N LYS A 385 -2.64 10.58 -26.34
CA LYS A 385 -1.22 10.80 -26.04
C LYS A 385 -0.88 12.27 -25.83
N ALA A 386 -1.44 13.16 -26.64
CA ALA A 386 -1.32 14.60 -26.44
C ALA A 386 -1.91 15.04 -25.08
N GLY A 387 -3.04 14.45 -24.67
CA GLY A 387 -3.63 14.65 -23.34
C GLY A 387 -2.72 14.21 -22.20
N GLN A 388 -2.14 13.00 -22.27
CA GLN A 388 -1.18 12.51 -21.28
C GLN A 388 0.06 13.40 -21.18
N CYS A 389 0.57 13.88 -22.33
CA CYS A 389 1.69 14.81 -22.38
C CYS A 389 1.36 16.12 -21.65
N ARG A 390 0.22 16.76 -21.96
CA ARG A 390 -0.20 18.01 -21.29
C ARG A 390 -0.33 17.86 -19.78
N GLN A 391 -0.96 16.77 -19.33
CA GLN A 391 -1.09 16.47 -17.89
C GLN A 391 0.27 16.33 -17.20
N ALA A 392 1.29 15.78 -17.88
CA ALA A 392 2.62 15.67 -17.32
C ALA A 392 3.28 17.04 -17.10
N PHE A 393 3.08 17.99 -18.02
CA PHE A 393 3.52 19.38 -17.86
C PHE A 393 2.75 20.10 -16.74
N GLU A 394 1.42 19.98 -16.71
CA GLU A 394 0.59 20.57 -15.65
C GLU A 394 1.01 20.09 -14.25
N LEU A 395 1.28 18.79 -14.09
CA LEU A 395 1.77 18.23 -12.83
C LEU A 395 3.16 18.77 -12.46
N ARG A 396 4.07 18.90 -13.45
CA ARG A 396 5.39 19.50 -13.23
C ARG A 396 5.26 20.92 -12.70
N ASP A 397 4.41 21.72 -13.33
CA ASP A 397 4.24 23.14 -12.97
C ASP A 397 3.59 23.29 -11.59
N SER A 398 2.62 22.43 -11.25
CA SER A 398 2.04 22.35 -9.90
C SER A 398 3.11 22.01 -8.85
N LEU A 399 3.93 20.99 -9.09
CA LEU A 399 5.00 20.59 -8.17
C LEU A 399 6.07 21.68 -8.00
N HIS A 400 6.34 22.44 -9.06
CA HIS A 400 7.23 23.59 -8.97
C HIS A 400 6.64 24.67 -8.04
N ALA A 401 5.35 24.99 -8.19
CA ALA A 401 4.67 25.94 -7.31
C ALA A 401 4.61 25.45 -5.85
N ASP A 402 4.42 24.15 -5.63
CA ASP A 402 4.46 23.53 -4.29
C ASP A 402 5.86 23.66 -3.67
N ALA A 403 6.92 23.41 -4.43
CA ALA A 403 8.29 23.55 -3.96
C ALA A 403 8.59 25.00 -3.55
N GLU A 404 8.18 25.99 -4.36
CA GLU A 404 8.33 27.41 -4.01
C GLU A 404 7.57 27.79 -2.73
N ARG A 405 6.33 27.30 -2.56
CA ARG A 405 5.56 27.51 -1.33
C ARG A 405 6.25 26.90 -0.12
N ALA A 406 6.73 25.66 -0.22
CA ALA A 406 7.44 24.98 0.87
C ALA A 406 8.73 25.71 1.26
N ARG A 407 9.51 26.20 0.28
CA ARG A 407 10.70 27.03 0.53
C ARG A 407 10.35 28.33 1.25
N ALA A 408 9.28 29.01 0.83
CA ALA A 408 8.83 30.24 1.48
C ALA A 408 8.39 29.99 2.95
N THR A 409 7.64 28.92 3.21
CA THR A 409 7.24 28.52 4.56
C THR A 409 8.44 28.21 5.45
N LEU A 410 9.41 27.43 4.92
CA LEU A 410 10.62 27.10 5.65
C LEU A 410 11.43 28.36 6.00
N ALA A 411 11.63 29.25 5.03
CA ALA A 411 12.35 30.51 5.26
C ALA A 411 11.65 31.41 6.29
N ALA A 412 10.32 31.44 6.30
CA ALA A 412 9.55 32.18 7.30
C ALA A 412 9.71 31.60 8.70
N LEU A 413 9.72 30.26 8.85
CA LEU A 413 9.95 29.60 10.13
C LEU A 413 11.38 29.84 10.63
N GLU A 414 12.39 29.68 9.76
CA GLU A 414 13.79 29.92 10.13
C GLU A 414 14.04 31.38 10.56
N ALA A 415 13.28 32.34 10.02
CA ALA A 415 13.33 33.73 10.44
C ALA A 415 12.64 34.01 11.79
N ASP A 416 11.68 33.18 12.21
CA ASP A 416 10.91 33.31 13.46
C ASP A 416 11.52 32.51 14.63
N ALA A 417 12.82 32.20 14.55
CA ALA A 417 13.50 31.40 15.56
C ALA A 417 13.37 32.05 16.95
N PRO A 418 12.83 31.34 17.96
CA PRO A 418 12.67 31.90 19.30
C PRO A 418 14.04 32.20 19.91
N ALA A 419 14.14 33.33 20.61
CA ALA A 419 15.36 33.75 21.27
C ALA A 419 15.88 32.64 22.19
N ASP A 420 17.18 32.34 22.08
CA ASP A 420 17.84 31.33 22.89
C ASP A 420 17.75 31.72 24.37
N ALA A 421 17.06 30.89 25.15
CA ALA A 421 16.85 31.10 26.59
C ALA A 421 18.06 30.61 27.42
N THR A 422 19.27 30.73 26.86
CA THR A 422 20.49 30.35 27.55
C THR A 422 21.09 31.54 28.31
N ASP A 423 21.49 31.22 29.54
CA ASP A 423 22.53 31.93 30.29
C ASP A 423 22.15 33.22 31.03
N ARG A 424 21.16 33.13 31.93
CA ARG A 424 21.23 33.89 33.18
C ARG A 424 21.60 32.95 34.32
N SER A 425 22.65 33.24 35.08
CA SER A 425 22.93 32.53 36.32
C SER A 425 21.72 32.70 37.25
N LEU A 426 21.08 31.60 37.64
CA LEU A 426 20.07 31.64 38.69
C LEU A 426 20.82 31.81 40.01
N GLY A 427 20.43 32.82 40.79
CA GLY A 427 20.92 32.92 42.15
C GLY A 427 20.33 31.81 43.00
N ARG A 428 20.68 31.78 44.28
CA ARG A 428 19.96 30.92 45.23
C ARG A 428 18.63 31.58 45.59
N HIS A 429 17.51 30.89 45.37
CA HIS A 429 16.15 31.35 45.70
C HIS A 429 15.55 30.52 46.84
N VAL A 430 14.86 31.14 47.79
CA VAL A 430 14.06 30.44 48.81
C VAL A 430 12.63 30.34 48.29
N LEU A 431 12.07 29.14 48.26
CA LEU A 431 10.79 28.84 47.61
C LEU A 431 9.62 28.64 48.60
N ASN A 432 9.89 28.56 49.91
CA ASN A 432 8.85 28.37 50.94
C ASN A 432 7.77 29.45 50.97
N SER A 433 8.01 30.63 50.40
CA SER A 433 7.04 31.73 50.31
C SER A 433 6.43 31.89 48.92
N VAL A 434 6.88 31.15 47.91
CA VAL A 434 6.40 31.25 46.53
C VAL A 434 5.26 30.25 46.32
N THR A 435 4.04 30.74 46.22
CA THR A 435 2.82 29.93 46.11
C THR A 435 2.44 29.74 44.64
N CYS A 436 1.77 28.64 44.34
CA CYS A 436 1.04 28.54 43.07
C CYS A 436 -0.22 29.42 43.13
N GLY A 437 -0.57 30.03 42.00
CA GLY A 437 -1.89 30.63 41.78
C GLY A 437 -2.99 29.56 41.78
N ASN A 438 -4.16 29.95 42.28
CA ASN A 438 -5.35 29.09 42.35
C ASN A 438 -5.97 28.81 40.98
#